data_AF-A0A7Y4EFR2-F1
#
_entry.id   AF-A0A7Y4EFR2-F1
#
_cell.length_a   1.000
_cell.length_b   1.000
_cell.length_c   1.000
_cell.angle_alpha   90.00
_cell.angle_beta   90.00
_cell.angle_gamma   90.00
#
_symmetry.space_group_name_H-M   'P 1'
#
loop_
_entity.id
_entity.type
_entity.pdbx_description
1 polymer ?
#
loop_
_entity_poly.entity_id
_entity_poly.type
_entity_poly.pdbx_seq_one_letter_code
_entity_poly.pdbx_strand_id
1 'polypeptide(L)' 'MQSDKEKVKELLNKTIYGVSASEMKIIIGVEQEAALRAIQELKSEGEDIHSLGEGMNPEELVLYSIGEITP' A
#
# COMPACT_ATOMS: atom_id res chain seq x y z
N MET A 1 5.36 -16.01 12.12
CA MET A 1 4.28 -15.51 11.25
C MET A 1 4.63 -14.07 10.91
N GLN A 2 4.67 -13.72 9.63
CA GLN A 2 4.88 -12.33 9.19
C GLN A 2 3.60 -11.55 9.43
N SER A 3 3.72 -10.35 9.99
CA SER A 3 2.59 -9.45 10.24
C SER A 3 2.02 -8.88 8.95
N ASP A 4 0.76 -8.44 8.97
CA ASP A 4 0.14 -7.84 7.78
C ASP A 4 0.86 -6.57 7.34
N LYS A 5 1.34 -5.76 8.29
CA LYS A 5 2.17 -4.58 8.01
C LYS A 5 3.47 -4.94 7.29
N GLU A 6 4.16 -5.99 7.71
CA GLU A 6 5.39 -6.45 7.06
C GLU A 6 5.12 -6.95 5.63
N LYS A 7 4.02 -7.69 5.40
CA LYS A 7 3.62 -8.13 4.06
C LYS A 7 3.29 -6.95 3.15
N VAL A 8 2.56 -5.96 3.67
CA VAL A 8 2.20 -4.73 2.94
C VAL A 8 3.48 -3.98 2.59
N LYS A 9 4.39 -3.74 3.55
CA LYS A 9 5.67 -3.08 3.30
C LYS A 9 6.48 -3.79 2.21
N GLU A 10 6.58 -5.11 2.28
CA GLU A 10 7.32 -5.91 1.30
C GLU A 10 6.71 -5.81 -0.11
N LEU A 11 5.37 -5.81 -0.22
CA LEU A 11 4.67 -5.62 -1.48
C LEU A 11 4.90 -4.22 -2.05
N LEU A 12 4.74 -3.18 -1.23
CA LEU A 12 4.92 -1.78 -1.65
C LEU A 12 6.35 -1.48 -2.10
N ASN A 13 7.35 -2.12 -1.49
CA ASN A 13 8.75 -1.98 -1.88
C ASN A 13 9.10 -2.73 -3.19
N LYS A 14 8.25 -3.67 -3.63
CA LYS A 14 8.46 -4.45 -4.86
C LYS A 14 7.68 -3.94 -6.05
N THR A 15 6.59 -3.19 -5.83
CA THR A 15 5.80 -2.63 -6.92
C THR A 15 6.41 -1.33 -7.41
N ILE A 16 6.43 -1.12 -8.72
CA ILE A 16 6.86 0.13 -9.35
C ILE A 16 5.68 0.89 -9.97
N TYR A 17 4.56 0.21 -10.20
CA TYR A 17 3.32 0.80 -10.75
C TYR A 17 2.31 1.15 -9.65
N GLY A 18 2.69 0.94 -8.39
CA GLY A 18 1.80 1.01 -7.25
C GLY A 18 0.85 -0.19 -7.17
N VAL A 19 0.14 -0.28 -6.05
CA VAL A 19 -0.89 -1.29 -5.82
C VAL A 19 -1.96 -0.70 -4.89
N SER A 20 -3.22 -1.04 -5.13
CA SER A 20 -4.31 -0.57 -4.28
C SER A 20 -4.53 -1.49 -3.07
N ALA A 21 -5.05 -0.94 -1.97
CA ALA A 21 -5.37 -1.76 -0.79
C ALA A 21 -6.46 -2.81 -1.10
N SER A 22 -7.34 -2.54 -2.07
CA SER A 22 -8.36 -3.49 -2.52
C SER A 22 -7.77 -4.76 -3.18
N GLU A 23 -6.60 -4.65 -3.81
CA GLU A 23 -5.91 -5.76 -4.47
C GLU A 23 -5.07 -6.60 -3.50
N MET A 24 -4.70 -6.04 -2.35
CA MET A 24 -3.78 -6.68 -1.40
C MET A 24 -4.33 -7.99 -0.81
N LYS A 25 -5.66 -8.15 -0.74
CA LYS A 25 -6.27 -9.42 -0.34
C LYS A 25 -5.94 -10.55 -1.31
N ILE A 26 -5.93 -10.24 -2.60
CA ILE A 26 -5.66 -11.22 -3.65
C ILE A 26 -4.16 -11.52 -3.73
N ILE A 27 -3.30 -10.52 -3.56
CA ILE A 27 -1.85 -10.64 -3.76
C ILE A 27 -1.15 -11.23 -2.53
N ILE A 28 -1.47 -10.73 -1.34
CA ILE A 28 -0.77 -11.07 -0.08
C ILE A 28 -1.70 -11.56 1.04
N GLY A 29 -2.99 -11.73 0.77
CA GLY A 29 -3.96 -12.24 1.75
C GLY A 29 -4.28 -11.27 2.88
N VAL A 30 -3.98 -9.98 2.70
CA VAL A 30 -4.25 -8.93 3.71
C VAL A 30 -5.56 -8.24 3.36
N GLU A 31 -6.51 -8.22 4.30
CA GLU A 31 -7.81 -7.55 4.10
C GLU A 31 -7.62 -6.04 3.89
N GLN A 32 -8.49 -5.45 3.05
CA GLN A 32 -8.41 -4.05 2.63
C GLN A 32 -8.24 -3.07 3.81
N GLU A 33 -9.04 -3.19 4.86
CA GLU A 33 -8.97 -2.30 6.02
C GLU A 33 -7.64 -2.46 6.79
N ALA A 34 -7.13 -3.69 6.89
CA ALA A 34 -5.83 -3.96 7.52
C ALA A 34 -4.67 -3.40 6.66
N ALA A 35 -4.78 -3.51 5.34
CA ALA A 35 -3.84 -2.93 4.39
C ALA A 35 -3.80 -1.39 4.51
N LEU A 36 -4.95 -0.72 4.54
CA LEU A 36 -5.02 0.73 4.72
C LEU A 36 -4.40 1.18 6.04
N ARG A 37 -4.72 0.49 7.15
CA ARG A 37 -4.08 0.77 8.44
C ARG A 37 -2.56 0.63 8.37
N ALA A 38 -2.07 -0.45 7.77
CA ALA A 38 -0.63 -0.68 7.61
C ALA A 38 0.04 0.42 6.75
N ILE A 39 -0.59 0.86 5.65
CA ILE A 39 -0.09 1.96 4.82
C ILE A 39 0.02 3.25 5.64
N GLN A 40 -1.01 3.60 6.41
CA GLN A 40 -1.02 4.81 7.23
C GLN A 40 0.03 4.75 8.36
N GLU A 41 0.19 3.58 9.00
CA GLU A 41 1.24 3.35 9.99
C GLU A 41 2.63 3.54 9.36
N LEU A 42 2.89 2.94 8.20
CA LEU A 42 4.17 3.07 7.48
C LEU A 42 4.44 4.53 7.08
N LYS A 43 3.43 5.27 6.58
CA LYS A 43 3.53 6.72 6.33
C LYS A 43 3.90 7.48 7.60
N SER A 44 3.27 7.17 8.73
CA SER A 44 3.53 7.83 10.02
C SER A 44 4.92 7.52 10.59
N GLU A 45 5.49 6.37 10.24
CA GLU A 45 6.85 5.95 10.61
C GLU A 45 7.94 6.59 9.72
N GLY A 46 7.55 7.32 8.68
CA GLY A 46 8.46 8.03 7.78
C GLY A 46 8.91 7.20 6.58
N GLU A 47 8.21 6.13 6.23
CA GLU A 47 8.44 5.45 4.95
C GLU A 47 8.05 6.36 3.79
N ASP A 48 8.85 6.36 2.72
CA ASP A 48 8.64 7.17 1.52
C ASP A 48 7.54 6.56 0.64
N ILE A 49 6.30 6.58 1.14
CA ILE A 49 5.14 6.05 0.42
C ILE A 49 4.57 7.11 -0.52
N HIS A 50 4.60 6.82 -1.81
CA HIS A 50 3.95 7.60 -2.85
C HIS A 50 2.55 7.07 -3.10
N SER A 51 1.63 7.98 -3.43
CA SER A 51 0.23 7.67 -3.75
C SER A 51 -0.16 8.28 -5.09
N LEU A 52 -0.86 7.50 -5.93
CA LEU A 52 -1.43 7.98 -7.19
C LEU A 52 -2.97 7.87 -7.16
N GLY A 53 -3.64 8.98 -7.50
CA GLY A 53 -5.10 9.07 -7.51
C GLY A 53 -5.73 9.48 -6.16
N GLU A 54 -4.92 9.89 -5.18
CA GLU A 54 -5.37 10.42 -3.90
C GLU A 54 -6.23 11.69 -4.08
N GLY A 55 -7.27 11.84 -3.27
CA GLY A 55 -8.23 12.96 -3.35
C GLY A 55 -9.25 12.87 -4.48
N MET A 56 -8.99 12.07 -5.52
CA MET A 56 -9.95 11.79 -6.60
C MET A 56 -10.67 10.46 -6.41
N ASN A 57 -10.01 9.48 -5.80
CA ASN A 57 -10.52 8.13 -5.60
C ASN A 57 -10.69 7.81 -4.10
N PRO A 58 -11.56 6.85 -3.75
CA PRO A 58 -11.56 6.21 -2.43
C PRO A 58 -10.16 5.67 -2.09
N GLU A 59 -9.77 5.72 -0.81
CA GLU A 59 -8.41 5.35 -0.36
C GLU A 59 -8.05 3.91 -0.76
N GLU A 60 -9.00 3.00 -0.74
CA GLU A 60 -8.77 1.60 -1.10
C GLU A 60 -8.43 1.36 -2.56
N LEU A 61 -8.73 2.34 -3.44
CA LEU A 61 -8.45 2.32 -4.88
C LEU A 61 -7.24 3.18 -5.26
N VAL A 62 -6.69 3.95 -4.31
CA VAL A 62 -5.44 4.70 -4.51
C VAL A 62 -4.30 3.70 -4.67
N LEU A 63 -3.39 3.96 -5.63
CA LEU A 63 -2.21 3.13 -5.82
C LEU A 63 -1.10 3.62 -4.90
N TYR A 64 -0.52 2.70 -4.13
CA TYR A 64 0.57 2.98 -3.20
C TYR A 64 1.85 2.25 -3.62
N SER A 65 3.00 2.89 -3.41
CA SER A 65 4.34 2.32 -3.60
C SER A 65 5.29 2.89 -2.57
N ILE A 66 6.34 2.15 -2.19
CA ILE A 66 7.50 2.74 -1.51
C ILE A 66 8.50 3.15 -2.60
N GLY A 67 8.82 4.44 -2.66
CA GLY A 67 9.53 5.06 -3.77
C GLY A 67 8.59 5.45 -4.93
N GLU A 68 9.18 6.02 -5.98
CA GLU A 68 8.43 6.63 -7.09
C GLU A 68 7.54 5.62 -7.83
N ILE A 69 6.34 6.08 -8.21
CA ILE A 69 5.44 5.33 -9.09
C ILE A 69 5.78 5.67 -10.55
N THR A 70 6.03 4.65 -11.35
CA THR A 70 6.23 4.79 -12.79
C THR A 70 4.88 4.99 -13.50
N PRO A 71 4.69 6.09 -14.26
CA PRO A 71 3.46 6.38 -15.00
C PRO A 71 3.14 5.38 -16.12
#